data_AF-A0A4R0GRH8-F1
#
_entry.id   AF-A0A4R0GRH8-F1
#
_cell.length_a   1.000
_cell.length_b   1.000
_cell.length_c   1.000
_cell.angle_alpha   90.00
_cell.angle_beta   90.00
_cell.angle_gamma   90.00
#
_symmetry.space_group_name_H-M   'P 1'
#
loop_
_entity.id
_entity.type
_entity.pdbx_description
1 polymer ?
#
loop_
_entity_poly.entity_id
_entity_poly.type
_entity_poly.pdbx_seq_one_letter_code
_entity_poly.pdbx_strand_id
1 'polypeptide(L)'
;MSGAGVRELRGDCARCFGLCCVAPAFAASADFAVDKPAGQPCGNLRTDFGCGIHAELRARGFPGCTVFDCFGAGQRVAQETFGGRDWRSAPASAGQMFDVFAVMRSLHELLWYLTEALRLHPPAELAEQLSAARAETDTLASGTAQELLTLDVDGHRAKLNVLLSRTAELARTRGGAAGPDHRGGVFVGRDLRRAGLRGANLRGATLIGADLRGVDLARADLTGADLRGADLRGADLSGALFLHQSQVDAARGDRQTGLPTGLSRPAHWSALPLTPRPTDRRPKRR
;
A
#
# COMPACT_ATOMS: atom_id res chain seq x y z
N MET A 1 6.34 33.37 8.47
CA MET A 1 7.08 32.15 8.87
C MET A 1 6.06 31.08 9.23
N SER A 2 5.86 30.13 8.32
CA SER A 2 5.43 28.75 8.56
C SER A 2 5.47 28.10 7.19
N GLY A 3 6.62 27.52 6.85
CA GLY A 3 6.72 26.67 5.67
C GLY A 3 5.70 25.54 5.85
N ALA A 4 4.84 25.35 4.86
CA ALA A 4 3.99 24.16 4.78
C ALA A 4 4.93 22.94 4.75
N GLY A 5 5.24 22.40 5.93
CA GLY A 5 6.05 21.21 6.08
C GLY A 5 5.40 20.12 5.25
N VAL A 6 6.20 19.47 4.41
CA VAL A 6 5.76 18.30 3.65
C VAL A 6 5.17 17.31 4.66
N ARG A 7 3.85 17.15 4.67
CA ARG A 7 3.17 16.25 5.60
C ARG A 7 3.67 14.83 5.33
N GLU A 8 4.17 14.17 6.36
CA GLU A 8 4.74 12.83 6.25
C GLU A 8 3.61 11.81 6.00
N LEU A 9 3.52 11.28 4.78
CA LEU A 9 2.53 10.27 4.37
C LEU A 9 2.96 8.87 4.81
N ARG A 10 3.28 8.75 6.10
CA ARG A 10 3.73 7.52 6.76
C ARG A 10 3.00 7.40 8.09
N GLY A 11 2.60 6.17 8.44
CA GLY A 11 1.98 5.93 9.75
C GLY A 11 2.94 6.25 10.90
N ASP A 12 2.54 7.15 11.78
CA ASP A 12 3.15 7.33 13.11
C ASP A 12 2.11 6.92 14.17
N CYS A 13 2.20 5.66 14.60
CA CYS A 13 1.24 5.12 15.55
C CYS A 13 1.30 5.80 16.93
N ALA A 14 2.43 6.42 17.31
CA ALA A 14 2.56 7.14 18.59
C ALA A 14 1.70 8.41 18.63
N ARG A 15 1.30 8.93 17.46
CA ARG A 15 0.42 10.08 17.30
C ARG A 15 -1.02 9.69 16.95
N CYS A 16 -1.37 8.41 17.04
CA CYS A 16 -2.68 7.86 16.69
C CYS A 16 -3.37 7.27 17.92
N PHE A 17 -4.67 7.03 17.84
CA PHE A 17 -5.45 6.31 18.87
C PHE A 17 -5.58 4.81 18.57
N GLY A 18 -4.59 4.22 17.90
CA GLY A 18 -4.60 2.79 17.55
C GLY A 18 -5.76 2.41 16.61
N LEU A 19 -6.19 3.33 15.74
CA LEU A 19 -7.41 3.21 14.94
C LEU A 19 -7.44 1.95 14.05
N CYS A 20 -6.30 1.53 13.49
CA CYS A 20 -6.20 0.29 12.73
C CYS A 20 -6.40 -0.99 13.57
N CYS A 21 -6.24 -0.92 14.90
CA CYS A 21 -6.46 -2.03 15.81
C CYS A 21 -7.90 -2.11 16.32
N VAL A 22 -8.73 -1.09 16.07
CA VAL A 22 -10.11 -1.00 16.59
C VAL A 22 -11.14 -0.91 15.47
N ALA A 23 -10.96 0.02 14.52
CA ALA A 23 -11.95 0.33 13.49
C ALA A 23 -12.27 -0.88 12.57
N PRO A 24 -11.29 -1.51 11.89
CA PRO A 24 -11.59 -2.62 10.98
C PRO A 24 -11.95 -3.90 11.76
N ALA A 25 -12.78 -4.76 11.18
CA ALA A 25 -12.97 -6.12 11.68
C ALA A 25 -11.77 -7.02 11.32
N PHE A 26 -11.51 -8.04 12.14
CA PHE A 26 -10.65 -9.17 11.80
C PHE A 26 -11.51 -10.42 11.67
N ALA A 27 -11.23 -11.20 10.63
CA ALA A 27 -11.77 -12.54 10.47
C ALA A 27 -10.62 -13.54 10.65
N ALA A 28 -10.85 -14.57 11.48
CA ALA A 28 -9.89 -15.63 11.69
C ALA A 28 -9.51 -16.28 10.36
N SER A 29 -8.23 -16.19 10.00
CA SER A 29 -7.72 -16.52 8.67
C SER A 29 -6.19 -16.68 8.71
N ALA A 30 -5.57 -16.87 7.54
CA ALA A 30 -4.11 -16.81 7.43
C ALA A 30 -3.52 -15.44 7.82
N ASP A 31 -4.34 -14.37 7.76
CA ASP A 31 -3.92 -13.00 8.07
C ASP A 31 -4.09 -12.64 9.55
N PHE A 32 -5.05 -13.26 10.24
CA PHE A 32 -5.38 -12.98 11.64
C PHE A 32 -5.75 -14.27 12.40
N ALA A 33 -5.13 -14.50 13.55
CA ALA A 33 -5.38 -15.68 14.39
C ALA A 33 -6.71 -15.62 15.15
N VAL A 34 -7.40 -14.48 15.15
CA VAL A 34 -8.60 -14.23 15.95
C VAL A 34 -9.66 -13.52 15.13
N ASP A 35 -10.92 -13.77 15.47
CA ASP A 35 -12.02 -12.91 15.07
C ASP A 35 -12.07 -11.67 15.96
N LYS A 36 -12.45 -10.54 15.35
CA LYS A 36 -12.64 -9.28 16.05
C LYS A 36 -13.68 -8.44 15.30
N PRO A 37 -14.83 -8.12 15.88
CA PRO A 37 -15.78 -7.20 15.26
C PRO A 37 -15.17 -5.83 14.96
N ALA A 38 -15.73 -5.13 13.97
CA ALA A 38 -15.40 -3.72 13.72
C ALA A 38 -15.77 -2.88 14.95
N GLY A 39 -14.96 -1.86 15.25
CA GLY A 39 -15.14 -0.99 16.42
C GLY A 39 -14.77 -1.61 17.77
N GLN A 40 -14.46 -2.92 17.85
CA GLN A 40 -13.93 -3.54 19.06
C GLN A 40 -12.40 -3.49 19.06
N PRO A 41 -11.74 -3.10 20.17
CA PRO A 41 -10.29 -3.03 20.23
C PRO A 41 -9.68 -4.43 20.18
N CYS A 42 -8.60 -4.59 19.42
CA CYS A 42 -7.79 -5.80 19.43
C CYS A 42 -7.29 -6.10 20.85
N GLY A 43 -7.29 -7.36 21.28
CA GLY A 43 -6.82 -7.76 22.62
C GLY A 43 -5.35 -7.44 22.90
N ASN A 44 -4.55 -7.17 21.86
CA ASN A 44 -3.16 -6.72 22.00
C ASN A 44 -3.01 -5.19 22.03
N LEU A 45 -4.10 -4.43 21.92
CA LEU A 45 -4.08 -2.96 21.98
C LEU A 45 -3.97 -2.51 23.43
N ARG A 46 -2.85 -1.86 23.76
CA ARG A 46 -2.58 -1.36 25.11
C ARG A 46 -3.36 -0.08 25.42
N THR A 47 -3.29 0.35 26.67
CA THR A 47 -3.90 1.60 27.17
C THR A 47 -3.30 2.85 26.52
N ASP A 48 -2.03 2.80 26.11
CA ASP A 48 -1.33 3.86 25.38
C ASP A 48 -1.58 3.83 23.86
N PHE A 49 -2.54 3.02 23.39
CA PHE A 49 -2.86 2.79 21.97
C PHE A 49 -1.76 2.11 21.14
N GLY A 50 -0.66 1.69 21.77
CA GLY A 50 0.36 0.85 21.14
C GLY A 50 -0.07 -0.61 21.01
N CYS A 51 0.49 -1.32 20.04
CA CYS A 51 0.35 -2.77 19.95
C CYS A 51 1.38 -3.45 20.86
N GLY A 52 0.92 -4.21 21.85
CA GLY A 52 1.80 -4.90 22.82
C GLY A 52 2.65 -6.03 22.22
N ILE A 53 2.41 -6.39 20.96
CA ILE A 53 3.09 -7.49 20.27
C ILE A 53 3.68 -7.07 18.93
N HIS A 54 3.87 -5.75 18.71
CA HIS A 54 4.19 -5.19 17.40
C HIS A 54 5.41 -5.87 16.72
N ALA A 55 6.46 -6.16 17.50
CA ALA A 55 7.67 -6.80 17.02
C ALA A 55 7.47 -8.27 16.59
N GLU A 56 6.39 -8.92 17.03
CA GLU A 56 6.15 -10.35 16.91
C GLU A 56 4.83 -10.65 16.16
N LEU A 57 4.22 -9.65 15.52
CA LEU A 57 2.90 -9.76 14.88
C LEU A 57 2.78 -11.00 13.99
N ARG A 58 3.73 -11.23 13.07
CA ARG A 58 3.69 -12.40 12.17
C ARG A 58 3.78 -13.72 12.95
N ALA A 59 4.70 -13.83 13.91
CA ALA A 59 4.90 -15.05 14.70
C ALA A 59 3.69 -15.37 15.58
N ARG A 60 2.96 -14.33 16.01
CA ARG A 60 1.74 -14.45 16.83
C ARG A 60 0.46 -14.51 16.01
N GLY A 61 0.55 -14.68 14.69
CA GLY A 61 -0.61 -14.88 13.82
C GLY A 61 -1.36 -13.60 13.43
N PHE A 62 -0.68 -12.46 13.38
CA PHE A 62 -1.20 -11.19 12.88
C PHE A 62 -0.41 -10.65 11.65
N PRO A 63 -0.04 -11.47 10.64
CA PRO A 63 0.63 -10.94 9.46
C PRO A 63 -0.23 -9.90 8.71
N GLY A 64 -1.56 -9.95 8.81
CA GLY A 64 -2.46 -8.93 8.29
C GLY A 64 -2.17 -7.52 8.82
N CYS A 65 -1.78 -7.39 10.09
CA CYS A 65 -1.37 -6.11 10.67
C CYS A 65 -0.06 -5.57 10.06
N THR A 66 0.83 -6.45 9.58
CA THR A 66 2.12 -6.07 9.01
C THR A 66 2.06 -5.69 7.53
N VAL A 67 0.92 -5.91 6.87
CA VAL A 67 0.67 -5.53 5.48
C VAL A 67 -0.33 -4.37 5.37
N PHE A 68 -0.77 -3.82 6.51
CA PHE A 68 -1.67 -2.69 6.56
C PHE A 68 -0.86 -1.39 6.64
N ASP A 69 -1.14 -0.44 5.76
CA ASP A 69 -0.60 0.93 5.82
C ASP A 69 -1.75 1.93 5.84
N CYS A 70 -1.70 2.89 6.76
CA CYS A 70 -2.66 3.98 6.85
C CYS A 70 -2.18 5.27 6.19
N PHE A 71 -0.93 5.33 5.68
CA PHE A 71 -0.35 6.52 5.04
C PHE A 71 -0.40 7.77 5.92
N GLY A 72 -0.42 7.59 7.23
CA GLY A 72 -0.52 8.66 8.21
C GLY A 72 -1.94 9.12 8.55
N ALA A 73 -2.98 8.48 7.99
CA ALA A 73 -4.37 8.88 8.22
C ALA A 73 -4.76 8.81 9.69
N GLY A 74 -4.28 7.80 10.41
CA GLY A 74 -4.60 7.60 11.82
C GLY A 74 -4.15 8.78 12.69
N GLN A 75 -2.92 9.26 12.50
CA GLN A 75 -2.47 10.44 13.25
C GLN A 75 -3.19 11.71 12.83
N ARG A 76 -3.60 11.87 11.57
CA ARG A 76 -4.37 13.05 11.16
C ARG A 76 -5.75 13.06 11.83
N VAL A 77 -6.46 11.93 11.81
CA VAL A 77 -7.75 11.82 12.51
C VAL A 77 -7.59 12.14 14.00
N ALA A 78 -6.57 11.57 14.63
CA ALA A 78 -6.34 11.74 16.06
C ALA A 78 -5.98 13.19 16.44
N GLN A 79 -5.04 13.79 15.72
CA GLN A 79 -4.43 15.08 16.09
C GLN A 79 -5.18 16.28 15.51
N GLU A 80 -5.68 16.17 14.28
CA GLU A 80 -6.30 17.28 13.56
C GLU A 80 -7.83 17.20 13.63
N THR A 81 -8.44 16.11 13.17
CA THR A 81 -9.91 16.03 13.07
C THR A 81 -10.62 15.98 14.42
N PHE A 82 -10.05 15.26 15.40
CA PHE A 82 -10.61 15.12 16.75
C PHE A 82 -9.82 15.87 17.83
N GLY A 83 -8.82 16.67 17.43
CA GLY A 83 -8.12 17.60 18.32
C GLY A 83 -7.49 16.94 19.56
N GLY A 84 -6.98 15.71 19.44
CA GLY A 84 -6.35 14.99 20.55
C GLY A 84 -7.32 14.24 21.46
N ARG A 85 -8.63 14.29 21.23
CA ARG A 85 -9.63 13.56 22.02
C ARG A 85 -9.82 12.14 21.48
N ASP A 86 -9.45 11.13 22.27
CA ASP A 86 -9.51 9.72 21.87
C ASP A 86 -10.90 9.06 22.08
N TRP A 87 -11.09 7.90 21.46
CA TRP A 87 -12.34 7.15 21.49
C TRP A 87 -12.65 6.46 22.84
N ARG A 88 -11.68 6.32 23.75
CA ARG A 88 -11.90 5.79 25.11
C ARG A 88 -12.41 6.88 26.04
N SER A 89 -11.83 8.09 25.94
CA SER A 89 -12.26 9.25 26.73
C SER A 89 -13.58 9.86 26.22
N ALA A 90 -13.90 9.68 24.94
CA ALA A 90 -15.13 10.15 24.32
C ALA A 90 -15.88 9.04 23.56
N PRO A 91 -16.50 8.07 24.26
CA PRO A 91 -17.14 6.91 23.62
C PRO A 91 -18.31 7.29 22.70
N ALA A 92 -18.99 8.41 22.97
CA ALA A 92 -20.09 8.90 22.13
C ALA A 92 -19.65 9.26 20.69
N SER A 93 -18.39 9.62 20.47
CA SER A 93 -17.82 9.94 19.15
C SER A 93 -16.99 8.81 18.54
N ALA A 94 -16.88 7.66 19.20
CA ALA A 94 -16.00 6.57 18.78
C ALA A 94 -16.37 6.01 17.39
N GLY A 95 -17.65 5.74 17.15
CA GLY A 95 -18.13 5.25 15.85
C GLY A 95 -17.80 6.23 14.72
N GLN A 96 -18.13 7.51 14.92
CA GLN A 96 -17.82 8.58 13.96
C GLN A 96 -16.32 8.65 13.65
N MET A 97 -15.46 8.52 14.67
CA MET A 97 -14.00 8.52 14.51
C MET A 97 -13.51 7.34 13.66
N PHE A 98 -14.09 6.15 13.83
CA PHE A 98 -13.74 4.96 13.05
C PHE A 98 -14.16 5.09 11.58
N ASP A 99 -15.34 5.65 11.33
CA ASP A 99 -15.83 5.90 9.98
C ASP A 99 -14.99 6.97 9.27
N VAL A 100 -14.67 8.06 9.97
CA VAL A 100 -13.76 9.10 9.48
C VAL A 100 -12.37 8.53 9.16
N PHE A 101 -11.86 7.60 9.96
CA PHE A 101 -10.59 6.94 9.67
C PHE A 101 -10.58 6.17 8.34
N ALA A 102 -11.69 5.51 7.98
CA ALA A 102 -11.79 4.80 6.70
C ALA A 102 -11.73 5.77 5.51
N VAL A 103 -12.43 6.92 5.60
CA VAL A 103 -12.37 8.00 4.60
C VAL A 103 -10.96 8.59 4.53
N MET A 104 -10.39 8.95 5.68
CA MET A 104 -9.07 9.57 5.76
C MET A 104 -7.98 8.68 5.18
N ARG A 105 -8.04 7.37 5.42
CA ARG A 105 -7.09 6.40 4.82
C ARG A 105 -7.12 6.46 3.30
N SER A 106 -8.31 6.55 2.73
CA SER A 106 -8.49 6.66 1.27
C SER A 106 -7.90 7.95 0.72
N LEU A 107 -8.12 9.08 1.40
CA LEU A 107 -7.54 10.37 0.99
C LEU A 107 -6.01 10.39 1.11
N HIS A 108 -5.46 9.81 2.18
CA HIS A 108 -4.01 9.74 2.37
C HIS A 108 -3.33 8.81 1.36
N GLU A 109 -3.97 7.71 1.00
CA GLU A 109 -3.50 6.85 -0.10
C GLU A 109 -3.47 7.61 -1.43
N LEU A 110 -4.49 8.44 -1.72
CA LEU A 110 -4.51 9.30 -2.91
C LEU A 110 -3.41 10.38 -2.86
N LEU A 111 -3.19 11.00 -1.71
CA LEU A 111 -2.07 11.93 -1.50
C LEU A 111 -0.71 11.27 -1.77
N TRP A 112 -0.55 10.00 -1.37
CA TRP A 112 0.64 9.22 -1.64
C TRP A 112 0.84 9.04 -3.15
N TYR A 113 -0.19 8.56 -3.87
CA TYR A 113 -0.10 8.36 -5.32
C TYR A 113 0.24 9.66 -6.06
N LEU A 114 -0.39 10.78 -5.69
CA LEU A 114 -0.10 12.08 -6.30
C LEU A 114 1.31 12.56 -6.01
N THR A 115 1.82 12.29 -4.80
CA THR A 115 3.20 12.60 -4.43
C THR A 115 4.20 11.78 -5.23
N GLU A 116 3.97 10.47 -5.39
CA GLU A 116 4.81 9.62 -6.24
C GLU A 116 4.71 10.02 -7.72
N ALA A 117 3.52 10.37 -8.21
CA ALA A 117 3.33 10.82 -9.58
C ALA A 117 4.18 12.06 -9.91
N LEU A 118 4.26 13.02 -8.97
CA LEU A 118 5.10 14.21 -9.11
C LEU A 118 6.59 13.87 -9.12
N ARG A 119 7.04 12.86 -8.35
CA ARG A 119 8.44 12.39 -8.35
C ARG A 119 8.86 11.73 -9.66
N LEU A 120 7.90 11.34 -10.50
CA LEU A 120 8.19 10.88 -11.85
C LEU A 120 8.55 12.04 -12.79
N HIS A 121 8.57 13.29 -12.35
CA HIS A 121 8.89 14.47 -13.17
C HIS A 121 8.06 14.48 -14.48
N PRO A 122 6.72 14.52 -14.40
CA PRO A 122 5.87 14.58 -15.59
C PRO A 122 6.02 15.92 -16.33
N PRO A 123 5.54 16.04 -17.58
CA PRO A 123 5.49 17.31 -18.30
C PRO A 123 4.77 18.40 -17.49
N ALA A 124 5.16 19.67 -17.71
CA ALA A 124 4.73 20.81 -16.90
C ALA A 124 3.21 20.89 -16.68
N GLU A 125 2.41 20.74 -17.75
CA GLU A 125 0.94 20.77 -17.66
C GLU A 125 0.38 19.67 -16.75
N LEU A 126 0.90 18.45 -16.87
CA LEU A 126 0.47 17.32 -16.03
C LEU A 126 0.97 17.49 -14.58
N ALA A 127 2.17 18.05 -14.39
CA ALA A 127 2.70 18.37 -13.07
C ALA A 127 1.83 19.41 -12.34
N GLU A 128 1.33 20.42 -13.06
CA GLU A 128 0.40 21.41 -12.52
C GLU A 128 -0.93 20.76 -12.12
N GLN A 129 -1.52 19.94 -13.00
CA GLN A 129 -2.75 19.19 -12.73
C GLN A 129 -2.61 18.28 -11.50
N LEU A 130 -1.50 17.55 -11.37
CA LEU A 130 -1.21 16.69 -10.22
C LEU A 130 -1.01 17.50 -8.93
N SER A 131 -0.34 18.65 -9.01
CA SER A 131 -0.11 19.51 -7.85
C SER A 131 -1.42 20.13 -7.34
N ALA A 132 -2.28 20.61 -8.26
CA ALA A 132 -3.60 21.11 -7.93
C ALA A 132 -4.48 20.02 -7.30
N ALA A 133 -4.49 18.83 -7.89
CA ALA A 133 -5.22 17.67 -7.36
C ALA A 133 -4.72 17.26 -5.96
N ARG A 134 -3.40 17.36 -5.70
CA ARG A 134 -2.82 17.07 -4.39
C ARG A 134 -3.24 18.10 -3.35
N ALA A 135 -3.23 19.39 -3.70
CA ALA A 135 -3.68 20.46 -2.82
C ALA A 135 -5.19 20.36 -2.52
N GLU A 136 -6.00 20.03 -3.52
CA GLU A 136 -7.43 19.74 -3.35
C GLU A 136 -7.65 18.57 -2.38
N THR A 137 -6.93 17.45 -2.59
CA THR A 137 -7.03 16.27 -1.71
C THR A 137 -6.59 16.57 -0.28
N ASP A 138 -5.56 17.40 -0.06
CA ASP A 138 -5.12 17.80 1.29
C ASP A 138 -6.13 18.72 1.97
N THR A 139 -6.78 19.60 1.20
CA THR A 139 -7.89 20.44 1.67
C THR A 139 -9.06 19.56 2.12
N LEU A 140 -9.48 18.59 1.30
CA LEU A 140 -10.53 17.63 1.66
C LEU A 140 -10.18 16.87 2.94
N ALA A 141 -8.92 16.41 3.06
CA ALA A 141 -8.42 15.70 4.24
C ALA A 141 -8.33 16.59 5.49
N SER A 142 -8.42 17.92 5.36
CA SER A 142 -8.43 18.87 6.47
C SER A 142 -9.85 19.28 6.90
N GLY A 143 -10.88 18.70 6.27
CA GLY A 143 -12.27 18.93 6.61
C GLY A 143 -12.67 18.40 7.99
N THR A 144 -13.83 18.86 8.46
CA THR A 144 -14.47 18.36 9.68
C THR A 144 -14.90 16.90 9.54
N ALA A 145 -15.16 16.23 10.66
CA ALA A 145 -15.68 14.86 10.67
C ALA A 145 -16.97 14.73 9.82
N GLN A 146 -17.87 15.72 9.89
CA GLN A 146 -19.12 15.69 9.12
C GLN A 146 -18.89 15.81 7.61
N GLU A 147 -18.04 16.75 7.19
CA GLU A 147 -17.71 16.94 5.78
C GLU A 147 -17.05 15.69 5.17
N LEU A 148 -16.10 15.10 5.91
CA LEU A 148 -15.42 13.86 5.51
C LEU A 148 -16.41 12.71 5.31
N LEU A 149 -17.39 12.55 6.20
CA LEU A 149 -18.39 11.47 6.10
C LEU A 149 -19.39 11.66 4.95
N THR A 150 -19.54 12.88 4.45
CA THR A 150 -20.39 13.19 3.27
C THR A 150 -19.62 13.19 1.95
N LEU A 151 -18.31 12.96 1.97
CA LEU A 151 -17.45 13.07 0.80
C LEU A 151 -17.66 11.91 -0.17
N ASP A 152 -17.82 12.22 -1.45
CA ASP A 152 -17.73 11.23 -2.54
C ASP A 152 -16.27 10.88 -2.84
N VAL A 153 -15.72 9.98 -2.04
CA VAL A 153 -14.34 9.50 -2.17
C VAL A 153 -14.12 8.76 -3.50
N ASP A 154 -15.12 8.04 -3.99
CA ASP A 154 -15.01 7.25 -5.21
C ASP A 154 -14.99 8.14 -6.45
N GLY A 155 -15.85 9.17 -6.50
CA GLY A 155 -15.81 10.21 -7.52
C GLY A 155 -14.48 10.95 -7.54
N HIS A 156 -13.95 11.33 -6.36
CA HIS A 156 -12.63 11.94 -6.26
C HIS A 156 -11.52 11.01 -6.76
N ARG A 157 -11.53 9.74 -6.34
CA ARG A 157 -10.58 8.72 -6.81
C ARG A 157 -10.64 8.52 -8.32
N ALA A 158 -11.84 8.50 -8.91
CA ALA A 158 -12.04 8.36 -10.34
C ALA A 158 -11.39 9.51 -11.13
N LYS A 159 -11.58 10.76 -10.66
CA LYS A 159 -10.92 11.95 -11.21
C LYS A 159 -9.40 11.81 -11.18
N LEU A 160 -8.83 11.39 -10.04
CA LEU A 160 -7.38 11.24 -9.89
C LEU A 160 -6.81 10.09 -10.73
N ASN A 161 -7.56 8.99 -10.89
CA ASN A 161 -7.14 7.84 -11.69
C ASN A 161 -6.84 8.20 -13.15
N VAL A 162 -7.49 9.23 -13.71
CA VAL A 162 -7.18 9.74 -15.05
C VAL A 162 -5.76 10.32 -15.10
N LEU A 163 -5.41 11.17 -14.12
CA LEU A 163 -4.08 11.78 -14.02
C LEU A 163 -2.99 10.74 -13.75
N LEU A 164 -3.26 9.80 -12.84
CA LEU A 164 -2.33 8.73 -12.50
C LEU A 164 -2.09 7.79 -13.69
N SER A 165 -3.13 7.45 -14.44
CA SER A 165 -2.99 6.61 -15.65
C SER A 165 -2.16 7.30 -16.72
N ARG A 166 -2.37 8.60 -16.98
CA ARG A 166 -1.55 9.39 -17.92
C ARG A 166 -0.09 9.44 -17.48
N THR A 167 0.14 9.64 -16.19
CA THR A 167 1.50 9.68 -15.62
C THR A 167 2.19 8.32 -15.76
N ALA A 168 1.50 7.23 -15.43
CA ALA A 168 2.00 5.87 -15.56
C ALA A 168 2.37 5.55 -17.01
N GLU A 169 1.52 5.89 -17.97
CA GLU A 169 1.75 5.61 -19.38
C GLU A 169 2.98 6.35 -19.92
N LEU A 170 3.13 7.63 -19.57
CA LEU A 170 4.34 8.39 -19.91
C LEU A 170 5.58 7.78 -19.27
N ALA A 171 5.51 7.36 -18.01
CA ALA A 171 6.65 6.77 -17.32
C ALA A 171 7.03 5.39 -17.89
N ARG A 172 6.04 4.56 -18.26
CA ARG A 172 6.22 3.22 -18.84
C ARG A 172 6.91 3.24 -20.20
N THR A 173 6.61 4.25 -21.02
CA THR A 173 7.12 4.43 -22.39
C THR A 173 8.43 5.21 -22.47
N ARG A 174 8.97 5.72 -21.35
CA ARG A 174 10.28 6.40 -21.35
C ARG A 174 11.37 5.46 -21.86
N GLY A 175 11.99 5.78 -22.99
CA GLY A 175 13.08 4.99 -23.56
C GLY A 175 12.64 3.67 -24.20
N GLY A 176 11.41 3.58 -24.75
CA GLY A 176 11.01 2.47 -25.61
C GLY A 176 9.49 2.28 -25.72
N ALA A 177 9.08 1.20 -26.39
CA ALA A 177 7.67 0.81 -26.45
C ALA A 177 7.13 0.46 -25.05
N ALA A 178 5.82 0.66 -24.86
CA ALA A 178 5.12 0.20 -23.67
C ALA A 178 5.23 -1.33 -23.54
N GLY A 179 5.41 -1.82 -22.32
CA GLY A 179 5.26 -3.24 -22.02
C GLY A 179 3.80 -3.70 -22.16
N PRO A 180 3.53 -5.00 -22.03
CA PRO A 180 2.19 -5.55 -22.25
C PRO A 180 1.15 -4.96 -21.30
N ASP A 181 -0.11 -4.87 -21.77
CA ASP A 181 -1.23 -4.50 -20.92
C ASP A 181 -1.86 -5.75 -20.27
N HIS A 182 -1.81 -5.79 -18.94
CA HIS A 182 -2.37 -6.84 -18.09
C HIS A 182 -3.23 -6.26 -16.97
N ARG A 183 -3.82 -5.07 -17.18
CA ARG A 183 -4.73 -4.43 -16.23
C ARG A 183 -5.85 -5.39 -15.82
N GLY A 184 -6.04 -5.57 -14.51
CA GLY A 184 -7.04 -6.48 -13.95
C GLY A 184 -6.78 -7.96 -14.21
N GLY A 185 -5.62 -8.33 -14.77
CA GLY A 185 -5.30 -9.72 -15.11
C GLY A 185 -5.21 -10.61 -13.88
N VAL A 186 -5.61 -11.88 -14.02
CA VAL A 186 -5.61 -12.87 -12.93
C VAL A 186 -4.51 -13.91 -13.17
N PHE A 187 -3.50 -13.92 -12.28
CA PHE A 187 -2.29 -14.72 -12.40
C PHE A 187 -1.97 -15.54 -11.15
N VAL A 188 -3.00 -15.88 -10.36
CA VAL A 188 -2.86 -16.63 -9.10
C VAL A 188 -2.00 -17.89 -9.30
N GLY A 189 -0.91 -18.00 -8.53
CA GLY A 189 0.00 -19.15 -8.53
C GLY A 189 0.77 -19.40 -9.84
N ARG A 190 0.68 -18.51 -10.84
CA ARG A 190 1.29 -18.74 -12.16
C ARG A 190 2.80 -18.54 -12.17
N ASP A 191 3.47 -19.30 -13.02
CA ASP A 191 4.90 -19.10 -13.33
C ASP A 191 5.06 -17.98 -14.36
N LEU A 192 5.58 -16.84 -13.91
CA LEU A 192 5.82 -15.64 -14.71
C LEU A 192 7.31 -15.33 -14.88
N ARG A 193 8.21 -16.24 -14.50
CA ARG A 193 9.68 -16.03 -14.53
C ARG A 193 10.24 -15.70 -15.91
N ARG A 194 9.50 -16.00 -16.97
CA ARG A 194 9.86 -15.71 -18.38
C ARG A 194 8.92 -14.70 -19.04
N ALA A 195 8.02 -14.10 -18.27
CA ALA A 195 7.12 -13.06 -18.78
C ALA A 195 7.91 -11.77 -18.98
N GLY A 196 7.78 -11.13 -20.14
CA GLY A 196 8.33 -9.80 -20.38
C GLY A 196 7.45 -8.74 -19.70
N LEU A 197 7.70 -8.48 -18.41
CA LEU A 197 6.87 -7.57 -17.60
C LEU A 197 7.48 -6.17 -17.39
N ARG A 198 8.66 -5.89 -17.98
CA ARG A 198 9.23 -4.55 -17.99
C ARG A 198 8.25 -3.57 -18.63
N GLY A 199 7.91 -2.51 -17.91
CA GLY A 199 6.95 -1.51 -18.37
C GLY A 199 5.53 -2.05 -18.57
N ALA A 200 5.15 -3.19 -17.98
CA ALA A 200 3.80 -3.74 -18.09
C ALA A 200 2.76 -2.90 -17.33
N ASN A 201 1.52 -2.91 -17.80
CA ASN A 201 0.37 -2.40 -17.05
C ASN A 201 -0.15 -3.52 -16.16
N LEU A 202 0.13 -3.50 -14.86
CA LEU A 202 -0.36 -4.50 -13.90
C LEU A 202 -1.38 -3.89 -12.93
N ARG A 203 -1.99 -2.76 -13.30
CA ARG A 203 -2.97 -2.08 -12.44
C ARG A 203 -4.11 -3.02 -12.09
N GLY A 204 -4.37 -3.20 -10.80
CA GLY A 204 -5.43 -4.10 -10.31
C GLY A 204 -5.20 -5.59 -10.64
N ALA A 205 -4.02 -6.00 -11.12
CA ALA A 205 -3.76 -7.40 -11.41
C ALA A 205 -3.71 -8.24 -10.12
N THR A 206 -4.25 -9.45 -10.17
CA THR A 206 -4.19 -10.42 -9.06
C THR A 206 -2.99 -11.34 -9.26
N LEU A 207 -1.92 -11.13 -8.50
CA LEU A 207 -0.65 -11.85 -8.57
C LEU A 207 -0.42 -12.75 -7.35
N ILE A 208 -1.49 -13.12 -6.64
CA ILE A 208 -1.41 -13.91 -5.40
C ILE A 208 -0.62 -15.20 -5.64
N GLY A 209 0.49 -15.38 -4.93
CA GLY A 209 1.35 -16.56 -5.05
C GLY A 209 2.05 -16.75 -6.40
N ALA A 210 2.01 -15.77 -7.32
CA ALA A 210 2.69 -15.86 -8.61
C ALA A 210 4.21 -15.95 -8.44
N ASP A 211 4.87 -16.72 -9.31
CA ASP A 211 6.33 -16.88 -9.33
C ASP A 211 6.94 -15.86 -10.30
N LEU A 212 7.45 -14.77 -9.72
CA LEU A 212 8.07 -13.63 -10.41
C LEU A 212 9.59 -13.58 -10.18
N ARG A 213 10.20 -14.71 -9.78
CA ARG A 213 11.63 -14.75 -9.45
C ARG A 213 12.49 -14.33 -10.63
N GLY A 214 13.43 -13.41 -10.38
CA GLY A 214 14.36 -12.92 -11.40
C GLY A 214 13.72 -12.08 -12.51
N VAL A 215 12.45 -11.70 -12.39
CA VAL A 215 11.76 -10.91 -13.42
C VAL A 215 12.17 -9.43 -13.33
N ASP A 216 12.42 -8.81 -14.48
CA ASP A 216 12.53 -7.34 -14.59
C ASP A 216 11.11 -6.73 -14.59
N LEU A 217 10.76 -6.05 -13.49
CA LEU A 217 9.53 -5.29 -13.31
C LEU A 217 9.79 -3.79 -13.36
N ALA A 218 10.94 -3.34 -13.85
CA ALA A 218 11.23 -1.93 -13.99
C ALA A 218 10.17 -1.25 -14.86
N ARG A 219 9.68 -0.11 -14.38
CA ARG A 219 8.59 0.68 -14.95
C ARG A 219 7.23 -0.01 -15.00
N ALA A 220 7.06 -1.22 -14.46
CA ALA A 220 5.73 -1.81 -14.39
C ALA A 220 4.81 -0.97 -13.47
N ASP A 221 3.58 -0.68 -13.91
CA ASP A 221 2.58 -0.01 -13.06
C ASP A 221 1.86 -1.04 -12.19
N LEU A 222 2.13 -0.99 -10.88
CA LEU A 222 1.60 -1.91 -9.88
C LEU A 222 0.46 -1.31 -9.04
N THR A 223 -0.14 -0.20 -9.49
CA THR A 223 -1.22 0.46 -8.75
C THR A 223 -2.36 -0.52 -8.47
N GLY A 224 -2.61 -0.79 -7.20
CA GLY A 224 -3.68 -1.71 -6.76
C GLY A 224 -3.46 -3.19 -7.13
N ALA A 225 -2.25 -3.59 -7.57
CA ALA A 225 -1.95 -4.99 -7.81
C ALA A 225 -1.91 -5.78 -6.48
N ASP A 226 -2.47 -6.99 -6.47
CA ASP A 226 -2.45 -7.86 -5.29
C ASP A 226 -1.24 -8.81 -5.36
N LEU A 227 -0.21 -8.50 -4.55
CA LEU A 227 1.05 -9.24 -4.48
C LEU A 227 1.12 -10.22 -3.30
N ARG A 228 0.00 -10.53 -2.63
CA ARG A 228 0.00 -11.43 -1.47
C ARG A 228 0.64 -12.78 -1.79
N GLY A 229 1.74 -13.08 -1.12
CA GLY A 229 2.50 -14.31 -1.29
C GLY A 229 3.23 -14.46 -2.64
N ALA A 230 3.22 -13.46 -3.52
CA ALA A 230 3.99 -13.48 -4.76
C ALA A 230 5.49 -13.64 -4.47
N ASP A 231 6.20 -14.42 -5.27
CA ASP A 231 7.63 -14.70 -5.10
C ASP A 231 8.47 -13.78 -5.98
N LEU A 232 8.96 -12.70 -5.39
CA LEU A 232 9.78 -11.64 -6.00
C LEU A 232 11.29 -11.85 -5.78
N ARG A 233 11.74 -13.03 -5.32
CA ARG A 233 13.18 -13.27 -5.05
C ARG A 233 14.02 -13.02 -6.30
N GLY A 234 15.03 -12.17 -6.17
CA GLY A 234 15.88 -11.72 -7.29
C GLY A 234 15.17 -10.91 -8.40
N ALA A 235 13.89 -10.57 -8.26
CA ALA A 235 13.20 -9.67 -9.20
C ALA A 235 13.71 -8.23 -9.06
N ASP A 236 13.71 -7.45 -10.14
CA ASP A 236 14.04 -6.03 -10.10
C ASP A 236 12.77 -5.17 -10.14
N LEU A 237 12.40 -4.59 -9.00
CA LEU A 237 11.32 -3.60 -8.89
C LEU A 237 11.86 -2.17 -8.70
N SER A 238 13.16 -1.93 -8.87
CA SER A 238 13.80 -0.65 -8.50
C SER A 238 13.22 0.56 -9.24
N GLY A 239 12.63 0.33 -10.42
CA GLY A 239 11.92 1.35 -11.19
C GLY A 239 10.42 1.11 -11.31
N ALA A 240 9.81 0.20 -10.53
CA ALA A 240 8.37 -0.04 -10.57
C ALA A 240 7.58 1.21 -10.15
N LEU A 241 6.43 1.41 -10.77
CA LEU A 241 5.60 2.59 -10.55
C LEU A 241 4.50 2.27 -9.55
N PHE A 242 4.28 3.21 -8.62
CA PHE A 242 3.16 3.18 -7.67
C PHE A 242 3.10 1.90 -6.82
N LEU A 243 4.27 1.42 -6.38
CA LEU A 243 4.42 0.27 -5.49
C LEU A 243 4.38 0.71 -4.03
N HIS A 244 3.43 0.20 -3.26
CA HIS A 244 3.30 0.46 -1.82
C HIS A 244 4.21 -0.44 -0.97
N GLN A 245 4.60 0.07 0.20
CA GLN A 245 5.28 -0.75 1.22
C GLN A 245 4.44 -1.98 1.60
N SER A 246 3.12 -1.82 1.76
CA SER A 246 2.20 -2.93 2.07
C SER A 246 2.20 -4.05 1.02
N GLN A 247 2.35 -3.71 -0.27
CA GLN A 247 2.47 -4.71 -1.33
C GLN A 247 3.78 -5.48 -1.23
N VAL A 248 4.88 -4.81 -0.85
CA VAL A 248 6.19 -5.44 -0.60
C VAL A 248 6.12 -6.33 0.65
N ASP A 249 5.50 -5.85 1.72
CA ASP A 249 5.32 -6.60 2.97
C ASP A 249 4.47 -7.86 2.77
N ALA A 250 3.51 -7.81 1.86
CA ALA A 250 2.64 -8.93 1.51
C ALA A 250 3.34 -10.00 0.64
N ALA A 251 4.38 -9.62 -0.08
CA ALA A 251 5.13 -10.50 -0.96
C ALA A 251 6.28 -11.24 -0.24
N ARG A 252 6.89 -12.18 -0.97
CA ARG A 252 8.13 -12.86 -0.59
C ARG A 252 9.26 -12.31 -1.45
N GLY A 253 10.37 -11.93 -0.83
CA GLY A 253 11.56 -11.52 -1.54
C GLY A 253 12.81 -11.87 -0.75
N ASP A 254 13.95 -11.40 -1.21
CA ASP A 254 15.26 -11.61 -0.58
C ASP A 254 16.15 -10.38 -0.76
N ARG A 255 17.41 -10.49 -0.35
CA ARG A 255 18.43 -9.42 -0.50
C ARG A 255 18.72 -9.02 -1.96
N GLN A 256 18.40 -9.89 -2.92
CA GLN A 256 18.61 -9.63 -4.35
C GLN A 256 17.39 -8.97 -5.00
N THR A 257 16.21 -9.02 -4.36
CA THR A 257 15.04 -8.29 -4.83
C THR A 257 15.30 -6.79 -4.82
N GLY A 258 15.34 -6.16 -6.00
CA GLY A 258 15.49 -4.72 -6.17
C GLY A 258 14.21 -3.99 -5.79
N LEU A 259 14.32 -2.88 -5.06
CA LEU A 259 13.19 -2.08 -4.57
C LEU A 259 13.41 -0.60 -4.90
N PRO A 260 12.34 0.19 -5.16
CA PRO A 260 12.44 1.63 -5.35
C PRO A 260 13.06 2.35 -4.15
N THR A 261 13.79 3.44 -4.43
CA THR A 261 14.35 4.33 -3.41
C THR A 261 13.22 4.92 -2.55
N GLY A 262 13.08 4.43 -1.31
CA GLY A 262 12.05 4.86 -0.37
C GLY A 262 11.24 3.71 0.24
N LEU A 263 11.23 2.54 -0.39
CA LEU A 263 10.67 1.33 0.21
C LEU A 263 11.72 0.61 1.05
N SER A 264 11.28 0.08 2.18
CA SER A 264 12.10 -0.71 3.10
C SER A 264 11.96 -2.19 2.80
N ARG A 265 13.07 -2.92 2.89
CA ARG A 265 13.03 -4.38 2.80
C ARG A 265 12.32 -4.95 4.03
N PRO A 266 11.28 -5.79 3.88
CA PRO A 266 10.61 -6.38 5.03
C PRO A 266 11.53 -7.31 5.81
N ALA A 267 11.46 -7.28 7.15
CA ALA A 267 12.32 -8.08 8.01
C ALA A 267 12.14 -9.59 7.83
N HIS A 268 10.96 -10.05 7.37
CA HIS A 268 10.68 -11.46 7.10
C HIS A 268 11.25 -11.96 5.77
N TRP A 269 11.84 -11.09 4.95
CA TRP A 269 12.53 -11.52 3.74
C TRP A 269 13.88 -12.15 4.12
N SER A 270 13.98 -13.46 3.91
CA SER A 270 15.18 -14.22 4.27
C SER A 270 16.34 -13.94 3.33
N ALA A 271 17.56 -13.92 3.88
CA ALA A 271 18.79 -13.97 3.10
C ALA A 271 19.13 -15.39 2.59
N LEU A 272 18.45 -16.42 3.13
CA LEU A 272 18.63 -17.82 2.77
C LEU A 272 17.65 -18.19 1.65
N PRO A 273 18.15 -18.76 0.53
CA PRO A 273 17.27 -19.33 -0.48
C PRO A 273 16.48 -20.48 0.16
N LEU A 274 15.17 -20.32 0.36
CA LEU A 274 14.28 -21.44 0.63
C LEU A 274 14.38 -22.37 -0.58
N THR A 275 15.10 -23.47 -0.37
CA THR A 275 15.36 -24.68 -1.18
C THR A 275 15.09 -24.57 -2.69
N PRO A 276 16.09 -24.83 -3.56
CA PRO A 276 15.83 -24.93 -4.98
C PRO A 276 14.77 -26.02 -5.26
N ARG A 277 13.75 -25.69 -6.05
CA ARG A 277 12.89 -26.72 -6.67
C ARG A 277 13.80 -27.70 -7.41
N PRO A 278 13.58 -29.03 -7.30
CA PRO A 278 14.30 -30.00 -8.10
C PRO A 278 14.22 -29.59 -9.57
N THR A 279 15.37 -29.41 -10.21
CA THR A 279 15.42 -29.20 -11.65
C THR A 279 14.94 -30.50 -12.29
N ASP A 280 13.73 -30.48 -12.85
CA ASP A 280 13.23 -31.60 -13.64
C ASP A 280 13.97 -31.60 -15.00
N ARG A 281 15.25 -32.00 -14.95
CA ARG A 281 15.98 -32.47 -16.13
C ARG A 281 15.47 -33.87 -16.41
N ARG A 282 14.35 -33.97 -17.12
CA ARG A 282 14.05 -35.21 -17.85
C ARG A 282 15.19 -35.45 -18.85
N PRO A 283 15.87 -36.60 -18.83
CA PRO A 283 16.83 -36.93 -19.88
C PRO A 283 16.06 -37.06 -21.20
N LYS A 284 16.56 -36.40 -22.25
CA LYS A 284 16.13 -36.67 -23.62
C LYS A 284 16.40 -38.16 -23.89
N ARG A 285 15.35 -38.97 -23.99
CA ARG A 285 15.45 -40.29 -24.59
C ARG A 285 15.87 -40.08 -26.05
N ARG A 286 17.00 -40.70 -26.40
CA ARG A 286 17.48 -40.83 -27.77
C ARG A 286 16.54 -41.71 -28.57
#